data_AF-A0A2C9LUA9-F1
#
_entry.id   AF-A0A2C9LUA9-F1
#
_cell.length_a   1.000
_cell.length_b   1.000
_cell.length_c   1.000
_cell.angle_alpha   90.00
_cell.angle_beta   90.00
_cell.angle_gamma   90.00
#
_symmetry.space_group_name_H-M   'P 1'
#
loop_
_entity.id
_entity.type
_entity.pdbx_description
1 polymer ?
#
loop_
_entity_poly.entity_id
_entity_poly.type
_entity_poly.pdbx_seq_one_letter_code
_entity_poly.pdbx_strand_id
1 'polypeptide(L)'
;MVEGSDRLAWPHYSYWTVSYILSHHGAVKLLNQNPLSKMVPVDEFLPIMFDRHPEDGWKLQFSPRDLIGLSAEPFLVYPTHYTGEPNYFSDTEDSVVIDKEPDQKTARPVGEEQQDVQEEDLSKMESQLKLEVPTFREEL
;
A
#
# COMPACT_ATOMS: atom_id res chain seq x y z
N MET A 1 -6.49 -4.70 25.01
CA MET A 1 -6.26 -6.15 25.05
C MET A 1 -7.40 -6.88 24.39
N VAL A 2 -7.13 -8.05 23.81
CA VAL A 2 -8.15 -9.00 23.37
C VAL A 2 -8.72 -9.70 24.60
N GLU A 3 -10.03 -9.84 24.68
CA GLU A 3 -10.68 -10.51 25.80
C GLU A 3 -10.18 -11.96 25.95
N GLY A 4 -9.82 -12.35 27.17
CA GLY A 4 -9.29 -13.68 27.46
C GLY A 4 -7.82 -13.91 27.09
N SER A 5 -7.10 -12.90 26.60
CA SER A 5 -5.68 -13.00 26.27
C SER A 5 -4.84 -11.97 27.05
N ASP A 6 -3.71 -12.44 27.58
CA ASP A 6 -2.66 -11.64 28.20
C ASP A 6 -1.53 -11.29 27.21
N ARG A 7 -1.56 -11.85 26.00
CA ARG A 7 -0.51 -11.71 24.98
C ARG A 7 -0.95 -11.04 23.69
N LEU A 8 -2.23 -10.70 23.57
CA LEU A 8 -2.80 -10.15 22.34
C LEU A 8 -3.55 -8.83 22.60
N ALA A 9 -3.32 -7.87 21.71
CA ALA A 9 -4.00 -6.58 21.69
C ALA A 9 -4.66 -6.32 20.34
N TRP A 10 -5.70 -5.48 20.35
CA TRP A 10 -6.30 -4.93 19.14
C TRP A 10 -5.43 -3.76 18.64
N PRO A 11 -4.79 -3.88 17.47
CA PRO A 11 -3.99 -2.80 16.93
C PRO A 11 -4.87 -1.60 16.55
N HIS A 12 -4.31 -0.41 16.71
CA HIS A 12 -4.87 0.88 16.30
C HIS A 12 -4.01 1.45 15.15
N TYR A 13 -4.11 2.75 14.91
CA TYR A 13 -3.25 3.45 13.96
C TYR A 13 -2.17 4.26 14.71
N SER A 14 -0.93 4.38 14.22
CA SER A 14 -0.30 3.53 13.19
C SER A 14 0.38 2.32 13.87
N TYR A 15 0.66 1.26 13.11
CA TYR A 15 1.35 0.08 13.63
C TYR A 15 2.51 -0.30 12.72
N TRP A 16 3.64 -0.65 13.33
CA TRP A 16 4.81 -1.10 12.59
C TRP A 16 4.64 -2.54 12.13
N THR A 17 4.83 -2.76 10.83
CA THR A 17 4.58 -4.04 10.15
C THR A 17 5.85 -4.87 9.98
N VAL A 18 6.79 -4.76 10.92
CA VAL A 18 8.14 -5.37 10.83
C VAL A 18 8.11 -6.89 11.01
N SER A 19 7.16 -7.42 11.79
CA SER A 19 7.01 -8.86 12.04
C SER A 19 5.54 -9.23 12.06
N TYR A 20 5.09 -10.04 11.10
CA TYR A 20 3.70 -10.44 10.98
C TYR A 20 3.53 -11.90 10.55
N ILE A 21 2.35 -12.44 10.87
CA ILE A 21 1.86 -13.70 10.32
C ILE A 21 0.55 -13.38 9.61
N LEU A 22 0.42 -13.84 8.38
CA LEU A 22 -0.78 -13.64 7.56
C LEU A 22 -1.44 -14.99 7.29
N SER A 23 -2.72 -15.12 7.68
CA SER A 23 -3.50 -16.29 7.31
C SER A 23 -3.87 -16.23 5.82
N HIS A 24 -4.07 -17.39 5.19
CA HIS A 24 -4.56 -17.46 3.81
C HIS A 24 -5.85 -16.65 3.61
N HIS A 25 -6.80 -16.73 4.55
CA HIS A 25 -8.05 -15.98 4.48
C HIS A 25 -7.82 -14.46 4.59
N GLY A 26 -6.90 -14.02 5.46
CA GLY A 26 -6.49 -12.62 5.54
C GLY A 26 -5.84 -12.14 4.25
N ALA A 27 -4.96 -12.93 3.65
CA ALA A 27 -4.34 -12.60 2.36
C ALA A 27 -5.38 -12.43 1.25
N VAL A 28 -6.37 -13.32 1.17
CA VAL A 28 -7.47 -13.21 0.20
C VAL A 28 -8.27 -11.93 0.41
N LYS A 29 -8.59 -11.55 1.66
CA LYS A 29 -9.28 -10.29 1.97
C LYS A 29 -8.50 -9.06 1.48
N LEU A 30 -7.18 -9.04 1.70
CA LEU A 30 -6.31 -7.96 1.25
C LEU A 30 -6.26 -7.87 -0.28
N LEU A 31 -6.11 -9.01 -0.97
CA LEU A 31 -6.04 -9.05 -2.44
C LEU A 31 -7.36 -8.67 -3.12
N ASN A 32 -8.49 -9.04 -2.54
CA ASN A 32 -9.82 -8.72 -3.07
C ASN A 32 -10.11 -7.21 -3.12
N GLN A 33 -9.31 -6.38 -2.46
CA GLN A 33 -9.41 -4.92 -2.54
C GLN A 33 -8.79 -4.30 -3.78
N ASN A 34 -8.17 -5.12 -4.64
CA ASN A 34 -7.42 -4.67 -5.81
C ASN A 34 -6.37 -3.57 -5.47
N PRO A 35 -5.48 -3.81 -4.49
CA PRO A 35 -4.59 -2.78 -3.94
C PRO A 35 -3.65 -2.16 -4.98
N LEU A 36 -3.30 -2.88 -6.05
CA LEU A 36 -2.44 -2.37 -7.12
C LEU A 36 -3.06 -1.21 -7.90
N SER A 37 -4.39 -1.15 -7.99
CA SER A 37 -5.11 -0.03 -8.62
C SER A 37 -5.29 1.19 -7.71
N LYS A 38 -5.00 1.04 -6.40
CA LYS A 38 -5.24 2.02 -5.34
C LYS A 38 -4.06 2.00 -4.36
N MET A 39 -2.86 2.16 -4.89
CA MET A 39 -1.64 2.00 -4.10
C MET A 39 -1.61 2.99 -2.93
N VAL A 40 -1.50 2.44 -1.73
CA VAL A 40 -1.27 3.15 -0.47
C VAL A 40 -0.16 2.43 0.29
N PRO A 41 0.62 3.14 1.13
CA PRO A 41 1.62 2.51 1.99
C PRO A 41 1.00 1.40 2.86
N VAL A 42 1.77 0.35 3.16
CA VAL A 42 1.24 -0.86 3.83
C VAL A 42 0.79 -0.59 5.27
N ASP A 43 1.48 0.31 5.96
CA ASP A 43 1.19 0.82 7.30
C ASP A 43 -0.07 1.69 7.35
N GLU A 44 -0.52 2.20 6.21
CA GLU A 44 -1.82 2.86 6.04
C GLU A 44 -2.89 1.84 5.59
N PHE A 45 -2.52 0.92 4.68
CA PHE A 45 -3.43 -0.09 4.13
C PHE A 45 -3.99 -1.04 5.19
N LEU A 46 -3.14 -1.58 6.07
CA LEU A 46 -3.62 -2.54 7.06
C LEU A 46 -4.62 -1.90 8.03
N PRO A 47 -4.36 -0.72 8.63
CA PRO A 47 -5.35 -0.03 9.45
C PRO A 47 -6.63 0.35 8.74
N ILE A 48 -6.59 0.62 7.43
CA ILE A 48 -7.81 0.74 6.64
C ILE A 48 -8.57 -0.58 6.68
N MET A 49 -7.91 -1.70 6.39
CA MET A 49 -8.56 -2.99 6.24
C MET A 49 -9.13 -3.58 7.52
N PHE A 50 -8.57 -3.26 8.68
CA PHE A 50 -9.15 -3.57 10.00
C PHE A 50 -9.99 -2.43 10.61
N ASP A 51 -10.36 -1.44 9.79
CA ASP A 51 -11.28 -0.33 10.10
C ASP A 51 -10.87 0.55 11.30
N ARG A 52 -9.57 0.82 11.45
CA ARG A 52 -9.00 1.66 12.52
C ARG A 52 -8.18 2.85 12.02
N HIS A 53 -8.16 3.07 10.71
CA HIS A 53 -7.49 4.22 10.11
C HIS A 53 -8.20 5.55 10.46
N PRO A 54 -7.46 6.63 10.78
CA PRO A 54 -8.05 7.92 11.15
C PRO A 54 -8.68 8.65 9.96
N GLU A 55 -8.12 8.52 8.76
CA GLU A 55 -8.64 9.22 7.58
C GLU A 55 -9.80 8.49 6.91
N ASP A 56 -11.02 9.03 7.06
CA ASP A 56 -12.23 8.49 6.46
C ASP A 56 -12.19 8.51 4.93
N GLY A 57 -11.60 9.56 4.33
CA GLY A 57 -11.48 9.67 2.87
C GLY A 57 -10.73 8.49 2.24
N TRP A 58 -9.74 7.96 2.97
CA TRP A 58 -8.96 6.80 2.55
C TRP A 58 -9.74 5.51 2.76
N LYS A 59 -10.37 5.34 3.92
CA LYS A 59 -11.23 4.18 4.21
C LYS A 59 -12.36 4.00 3.20
N LEU A 60 -12.94 5.09 2.69
CA LEU A 60 -14.01 5.05 1.69
C LEU A 60 -13.59 4.35 0.38
N GLN A 61 -12.29 4.29 0.07
CA GLN A 61 -11.78 3.64 -1.15
C GLN A 61 -11.74 2.11 -1.03
N PHE A 62 -11.90 1.56 0.17
CA PHE A 62 -11.72 0.14 0.49
C PHE A 62 -12.94 -0.41 1.22
N SER A 63 -13.51 -1.50 0.70
CA SER A 63 -14.67 -2.17 1.27
C SER A 63 -14.77 -3.60 0.72
N PRO A 64 -15.15 -4.60 1.54
CA PRO A 64 -15.38 -4.51 2.98
C PRO A 64 -14.08 -4.38 3.79
N ARG A 65 -14.13 -3.71 4.94
CA ARG A 65 -13.01 -3.54 5.89
C ARG A 65 -13.18 -4.47 7.10
N ASP A 66 -13.18 -5.76 6.82
CA ASP A 66 -13.49 -6.81 7.78
C ASP A 66 -12.27 -7.68 8.14
N LEU A 67 -11.05 -7.15 7.94
CA LEU A 67 -9.83 -7.83 8.33
C LEU A 67 -9.71 -7.83 9.86
N ILE A 68 -9.41 -8.99 10.44
CA ILE A 68 -9.11 -9.09 11.88
C ILE A 68 -7.61 -8.86 12.07
N GLY A 69 -7.25 -7.72 12.65
CA GLY A 69 -5.88 -7.41 13.06
C GLY A 69 -5.65 -7.79 14.52
N LEU A 70 -4.50 -8.39 14.82
CA LEU A 70 -4.05 -8.71 16.17
C LEU A 70 -2.57 -8.30 16.30
N SER A 71 -2.21 -7.76 17.47
CA SER A 71 -0.82 -7.46 17.81
C SER A 71 -0.41 -8.26 19.04
N ALA A 72 0.87 -8.65 19.10
CA ALA A 72 1.46 -9.25 20.28
C ALA A 72 1.71 -8.18 21.35
N GLU A 73 1.51 -8.55 22.62
CA GLU A 73 1.83 -7.74 23.79
C GLU A 73 2.64 -8.59 24.77
N PRO A 74 3.90 -8.22 25.10
CA PRO A 74 4.68 -7.13 24.51
C PRO A 74 5.07 -7.40 23.03
N PHE A 75 5.63 -6.41 22.34
CA PHE A 75 6.09 -6.58 20.96
C PHE A 75 7.19 -7.64 20.86
N LEU A 76 7.18 -8.36 19.74
CA LEU A 76 8.18 -9.41 19.48
C LEU A 76 9.51 -8.85 19.00
N VAL A 77 9.48 -7.68 18.35
CA VAL A 77 10.64 -6.99 17.79
C VAL A 77 10.52 -5.51 18.14
N TYR A 78 11.66 -4.92 18.48
CA TYR A 78 11.82 -3.50 18.76
C TYR A 78 12.89 -2.93 17.83
N PRO A 79 12.77 -1.65 17.43
CA PRO A 79 13.85 -1.00 16.70
C PRO A 79 15.07 -0.86 17.61
N THR A 80 16.24 -0.73 17.02
CA THR A 80 17.44 -0.35 17.79
C THR A 80 17.46 1.14 18.10
N HIS A 81 16.84 1.97 17.24
CA HIS A 81 16.73 3.43 17.39
C HIS A 81 15.35 3.90 16.88
N TYR A 82 14.73 4.84 17.58
CA TYR A 82 13.50 5.51 17.19
C TYR A 82 13.77 6.83 16.46
N THR A 83 12.77 7.33 15.72
CA THR A 83 12.83 8.64 15.05
C THR A 83 13.20 9.73 16.07
N GLY A 84 14.24 10.51 15.76
CA GLY A 84 14.76 11.57 16.62
C GLY A 84 15.83 11.14 17.61
N GLU A 85 16.12 9.84 17.75
CA GLU A 85 17.23 9.37 18.57
C GLU A 85 18.58 9.55 17.86
N PRO A 86 19.69 9.73 18.62
CA PRO A 86 21.02 9.78 18.04
C PRO A 86 21.33 8.55 17.19
N ASN A 87 21.86 8.75 15.98
CA ASN A 87 22.18 7.69 15.01
C ASN A 87 20.96 6.96 14.41
N TYR A 88 19.72 7.46 14.60
CA TYR A 88 18.59 7.04 13.78
C TYR A 88 18.87 7.33 12.30
N PHE A 89 18.62 6.34 11.44
CA PHE A 89 18.70 6.50 10.00
C PHE A 89 17.44 5.91 9.36
N SER A 90 16.92 6.59 8.35
CA SER A 90 15.78 6.11 7.54
C SER A 90 16.02 6.47 6.08
N ASP A 91 15.63 5.55 5.20
CA ASP A 91 15.64 5.74 3.75
C ASP A 91 14.33 6.37 3.22
N THR A 92 13.30 6.51 4.07
CA THR A 92 11.98 7.01 3.67
C THR A 92 11.61 8.38 4.22
N GLU A 93 12.11 8.78 5.40
CA GLU A 93 11.66 10.00 6.10
C GLU A 93 12.06 11.31 5.39
N ASP A 94 13.25 11.37 4.78
CA ASP A 94 13.81 12.59 4.17
C ASP A 94 13.67 12.61 2.63
N SER A 95 12.67 11.91 2.10
CA SER A 95 12.43 11.84 0.65
C SER A 95 12.00 13.19 0.08
N VAL A 96 12.49 13.52 -1.11
CA VAL A 96 12.08 14.74 -1.84
C VAL A 96 10.62 14.60 -2.28
N VAL A 97 9.77 15.51 -1.83
CA VAL A 97 8.38 15.59 -2.33
C VAL A 97 8.42 16.04 -3.79
N ILE A 98 7.89 15.22 -4.68
CA ILE A 98 7.69 15.59 -6.08
C ILE A 98 6.40 16.39 -6.15
N ASP A 99 6.51 17.70 -6.34
CA ASP A 99 5.36 18.53 -6.64
C ASP A 99 4.68 18.00 -7.90
N LYS A 100 3.36 17.80 -7.82
CA LYS A 100 2.58 17.53 -9.02
C LYS A 100 2.73 18.75 -9.92
N GLU A 101 3.28 18.57 -11.13
CA GLU A 101 3.10 19.59 -12.15
C GLU A 101 1.60 19.87 -12.25
N PRO A 102 1.17 21.15 -12.24
CA PRO A 102 -0.23 21.46 -12.41
C PRO A 102 -0.67 20.79 -13.71
N ASP A 103 -1.75 20.01 -13.65
CA ASP A 103 -2.40 19.45 -14.83
C ASP A 103 -2.39 20.55 -15.89
N GLN A 104 -1.51 20.43 -16.89
CA GLN A 104 -1.70 21.14 -18.13
C GLN A 104 -2.95 20.50 -18.71
N LYS A 105 -4.11 20.99 -18.25
CA LYS A 105 -5.32 20.98 -19.06
C LYS A 105 -4.82 21.49 -20.39
N THR A 106 -4.72 20.58 -21.35
CA THR A 106 -4.50 20.90 -22.74
C THR A 106 -5.56 21.93 -23.09
N ALA A 107 -5.22 23.21 -22.98
CA ALA A 107 -5.84 24.25 -23.77
C ALA A 107 -5.37 23.93 -25.18
N ARG A 108 -6.04 22.95 -25.80
CA ARG A 108 -5.91 22.73 -27.22
C ARG A 108 -6.32 24.05 -27.87
N PRO A 109 -5.47 24.68 -28.69
CA PRO A 109 -5.92 25.77 -29.51
C PRO A 109 -7.11 25.24 -30.32
N VAL A 110 -8.21 25.98 -30.32
CA VAL A 110 -9.31 25.70 -31.24
C VAL A 110 -8.75 25.88 -32.65
N GLY A 111 -8.42 24.77 -33.34
CA GLY A 111 -8.05 24.84 -34.76
C GLY A 111 -6.99 23.89 -35.32
N GLU A 112 -6.65 22.76 -34.70
CA GLU A 112 -5.79 21.76 -35.36
C GLU A 112 -6.47 20.38 -35.36
N GLU A 113 -6.59 19.80 -36.57
CA GLU A 113 -7.24 18.51 -36.83
C GLU A 113 -6.56 17.37 -36.05
N GLN A 114 -7.39 16.47 -35.51
CA GLN A 114 -6.94 15.27 -34.82
C GLN A 114 -6.19 14.35 -35.81
N GLN A 115 -4.91 14.07 -35.53
CA GLN A 115 -4.31 12.84 -36.03
C GLN A 115 -4.68 11.72 -35.06
N ASP A 116 -5.46 10.76 -35.55
CA ASP A 116 -5.81 9.54 -34.81
C ASP A 116 -4.53 8.80 -34.42
N VAL A 117 -4.39 8.52 -33.12
CA VAL A 117 -3.35 7.63 -32.61
C VAL A 117 -3.67 6.23 -33.13
N GLN A 118 -2.76 5.68 -33.93
CA GLN A 118 -2.97 4.40 -34.61
C GLN A 118 -2.94 3.24 -33.59
N GLU A 119 -3.77 2.23 -33.82
CA GLU A 119 -3.88 1.01 -32.99
C GLU A 119 -2.53 0.33 -32.72
N GLU A 120 -1.55 0.50 -33.61
CA GLU A 120 -0.19 0.01 -33.43
C GLU A 120 0.54 0.65 -32.22
N ASP A 121 0.28 1.91 -31.90
CA ASP A 121 0.96 2.61 -30.79
C ASP A 121 0.43 2.18 -29.43
N LEU A 122 -0.88 1.89 -29.32
CA LEU A 122 -1.47 1.28 -28.13
C LEU A 122 -0.93 -0.13 -27.90
N SER A 123 -0.79 -0.93 -28.96
CA SER A 123 -0.23 -2.27 -28.87
C SER A 123 1.25 -2.28 -28.42
N LYS A 124 2.03 -1.28 -28.84
CA LYS A 124 3.42 -1.10 -28.41
C LYS A 124 3.52 -0.72 -26.95
N MET A 125 2.66 0.19 -26.46
CA MET A 125 2.62 0.56 -25.04
C MET A 125 2.24 -0.64 -24.15
N GLU A 126 1.24 -1.43 -24.55
CA GLU A 126 0.84 -2.62 -23.79
C GLU A 126 1.92 -3.71 -23.83
N SER A 127 2.69 -3.82 -24.91
CA SER A 127 3.83 -4.76 -24.98
C SER A 127 4.96 -4.39 -24.02
N GLN A 128 5.16 -3.10 -23.74
CA GLN A 128 6.22 -2.59 -22.86
C GLN A 128 5.87 -2.68 -21.37
N LEU A 129 4.58 -2.82 -21.01
CA LEU A 129 4.13 -2.94 -19.62
C LEU A 129 4.02 -4.37 -19.08
N LYS A 130 4.43 -5.39 -19.85
CA LYS A 130 4.42 -6.77 -19.34
C LYS A 130 5.50 -6.97 -18.27
N LEU A 131 5.10 -6.82 -17.01
CA LEU A 131 5.88 -7.30 -15.86
C LEU A 131 6.08 -8.82 -15.99
N GLU A 132 7.33 -9.26 -16.11
CA GLU A 132 7.67 -10.68 -16.07
C GLU A 132 7.37 -11.23 -14.67
N VAL A 133 6.49 -12.23 -14.61
CA VAL A 133 6.19 -12.96 -13.39
C VAL A 133 7.38 -13.88 -13.09
N PRO A 134 8.08 -13.75 -11.94
CA PRO A 134 9.21 -14.60 -11.63
C PRO A 134 8.74 -16.05 -11.47
N THR A 135 9.36 -16.97 -12.21
CA THR A 135 9.17 -18.41 -12.01
C THR A 135 10.13 -18.89 -10.94
N PHE A 136 9.60 -19.24 -9.77
CA PHE A 136 10.37 -19.94 -8.74
C PHE A 136 10.69 -21.36 -9.22
N ARG A 137 11.97 -21.70 -9.28
CA ARG A 137 12.41 -23.09 -9.46
C ARG A 137 12.24 -23.82 -8.13
N GLU A 138 11.41 -24.86 -8.11
CA GLU A 138 11.47 -25.88 -7.08
C GLU A 138 12.70 -26.75 -7.35
N GLU A 139 13.80 -26.47 -6.66
CA GLU A 139 14.90 -27.43 -6.54
C GLU A 139 14.67 -28.24 -5.25
N LEU A 140 14.41 -29.55 -5.44
CA LEU A 140 14.47 -30.60 -4.43
C LEU A 140 15.90 -31.17 -4.37
#